data_AF-A0A7X8ET97-F1
#
_entry.id   AF-A0A7X8ET97-F1
#
_cell.length_a   1.000
_cell.length_b   1.000
_cell.length_c   1.000
_cell.angle_alpha   90.00
_cell.angle_beta   90.00
_cell.angle_gamma   90.00
#
_symmetry.space_group_name_H-M   'P 1'
#
loop_
_entity.id
_entity.type
_entity.pdbx_description
1 polymer ?
#
loop_
_entity_poly.entity_id
_entity_poly.type
_entity_poly.pdbx_seq_one_letter_code
_entity_poly.pdbx_strand_id
1 'polypeptide(L)'
;MWIYALIYWIAIESKKEATRKKAETPMLFDEVKECKTDYIALPVVSSENRKYIPMDYLSKDIIAGNKLFMIPEATLYHFGILTSNVHMAWTRAVCGRLKSDYSYSNTVVYNNFPWPAPTEGQKAKIEKTAQAILDARALYPDSSLADLYDELTMPPELRRAHQQNDKAVMEAYGFTKDTEAYKSESACVAELMKMYQVLAENK
;
A
#
# COMPACT_ATOMS: atom_id res chain seq x y z
N MET A 1 7.75 -35.24 11.55
CA MET A 1 7.47 -35.60 12.96
C MET A 1 8.42 -34.94 13.97
N TRP A 2 9.73 -34.85 13.72
CA TRP A 2 10.70 -34.32 14.70
C TRP A 2 10.63 -32.80 14.97
N ILE A 3 10.34 -31.99 13.95
CA ILE A 3 10.26 -30.52 14.09
C ILE A 3 9.11 -30.10 15.04
N TYR A 4 7.97 -30.79 14.95
CA TYR A 4 6.81 -30.49 15.79
C TYR A 4 7.02 -30.88 17.24
N ALA A 5 7.67 -32.01 17.49
CA ALA A 5 8.06 -32.42 18.83
C ALA A 5 9.02 -31.41 19.47
N LEU A 6 9.97 -30.86 18.69
CA LEU A 6 10.90 -29.84 19.17
C LEU A 6 10.21 -28.51 19.51
N ILE A 7 9.34 -28.01 18.64
CA ILE A 7 8.59 -26.76 18.89
C ILE A 7 7.68 -26.91 20.11
N TYR A 8 6.99 -28.04 20.24
CA TYR A 8 6.16 -28.36 21.40
C TYR A 8 6.98 -28.33 22.70
N TRP A 9 8.15 -28.99 22.69
CA TRP A 9 9.00 -29.11 23.88
C TRP A 9 9.60 -27.75 24.30
N ILE A 10 10.08 -26.97 23.34
CA ILE A 10 10.57 -25.60 23.61
C ILE A 10 9.43 -24.72 24.15
N ALA A 11 8.21 -24.87 23.64
CA ALA A 11 7.07 -24.06 24.05
C ALA A 11 6.59 -24.39 25.47
N ILE A 12 6.56 -25.66 25.87
CA ILE A 12 6.06 -26.08 27.21
C ILE A 12 7.01 -25.71 28.35
N GLU A 13 8.32 -25.63 28.08
CA GLU A 13 9.33 -25.21 29.06
C GLU A 13 9.41 -23.68 29.24
N SER A 14 8.73 -22.91 28.39
CA SER A 14 8.76 -21.45 28.48
C SER A 14 8.16 -20.93 29.78
N LYS A 15 8.81 -19.94 30.39
CA LYS A 15 8.29 -19.22 31.57
C LYS A 15 7.04 -18.40 31.26
N LYS A 16 6.82 -18.01 29.99
CA LYS A 16 5.67 -17.21 29.54
C LYS A 16 4.46 -18.10 29.32
N GLU A 17 3.38 -17.86 30.07
CA GLU A 17 2.14 -18.66 29.99
C GLU A 17 1.54 -18.68 28.58
N ALA A 18 1.53 -17.54 27.89
CA ALA A 18 1.03 -17.45 26.52
C ALA A 18 1.81 -18.35 25.55
N THR A 19 3.12 -18.57 25.76
CA THR A 19 3.93 -19.45 24.91
C THR A 19 3.62 -20.92 25.20
N ARG A 20 3.38 -21.30 26.46
CA ARG A 20 2.98 -22.67 26.82
C ARG A 20 1.62 -23.05 26.23
N LYS A 21 0.63 -22.15 26.25
CA LYS A 21 -0.69 -22.38 25.63
C LYS A 21 -0.59 -22.66 24.12
N LYS A 22 0.38 -22.04 23.44
CA LYS A 22 0.61 -22.22 22.00
C LYS A 22 1.28 -23.56 21.66
N ALA A 23 1.83 -24.27 22.64
CA ALA A 23 2.31 -25.63 22.45
C ALA A 23 1.18 -26.56 21.98
N GLU A 24 -0.08 -26.27 22.30
CA GLU A 24 -1.24 -27.06 21.87
C GLU A 24 -1.56 -26.88 20.38
N THR A 25 -1.13 -25.77 19.78
CA THR A 25 -1.39 -25.43 18.37
C THR A 25 -0.10 -25.01 17.63
N PRO A 26 0.96 -25.84 17.64
CA PRO A 26 2.29 -25.46 17.14
C PRO A 26 2.34 -25.31 15.60
N MET A 27 1.25 -25.68 14.93
CA MET A 27 1.06 -25.58 13.47
C MET A 27 0.51 -24.22 13.03
N LEU A 28 -0.06 -23.45 13.96
CA LEU A 28 -0.74 -22.19 13.65
C LEU A 28 0.23 -21.01 13.83
N PHE A 29 -0.03 -19.93 13.08
CA PHE A 29 0.65 -18.68 13.36
C PHE A 29 0.22 -18.14 14.72
N ASP A 30 1.18 -17.51 15.40
CA ASP A 30 0.94 -16.95 16.72
C ASP A 30 -0.07 -15.77 16.68
N GLU A 31 0.11 -14.88 15.69
CA GLU A 31 -0.77 -13.75 15.45
C GLU A 31 -1.45 -13.92 14.09
N VAL A 32 -2.53 -14.72 14.03
CA VAL A 32 -3.36 -14.79 12.83
C VAL A 32 -4.18 -13.49 12.74
N LYS A 33 -3.84 -12.64 11.79
CA LYS A 33 -4.65 -11.48 11.43
C LYS A 33 -5.59 -11.90 10.32
N GLU A 34 -6.75 -12.43 10.69
CA GLU A 34 -7.77 -12.82 9.71
C GLU A 34 -8.44 -11.57 9.12
N CYS A 35 -8.63 -11.58 7.81
CA CYS A 35 -9.45 -10.58 7.12
C CYS A 35 -10.81 -11.20 6.81
N LYS A 36 -11.90 -10.47 7.03
CA LYS A 36 -13.26 -10.95 6.73
C LYS A 36 -13.64 -10.75 5.25
N THR A 37 -12.94 -9.87 4.56
CA THR A 37 -13.19 -9.45 3.19
C THR A 37 -11.90 -9.50 2.37
N ASP A 38 -12.02 -9.50 1.06
CA ASP A 38 -10.86 -9.28 0.19
C ASP A 38 -10.25 -7.92 0.51
N TYR A 39 -8.93 -7.81 0.42
CA TYR A 39 -8.20 -6.67 0.94
C TYR A 39 -7.09 -6.21 -0.01
N ILE A 40 -6.74 -4.93 0.08
CA ILE A 40 -5.49 -4.44 -0.53
C ILE A 40 -4.34 -4.85 0.37
N ALA A 41 -3.43 -5.61 -0.21
CA ALA A 41 -2.16 -6.01 0.34
C ALA A 41 -1.10 -4.93 0.05
N LEU A 42 -0.55 -4.35 1.12
CA LEU A 42 0.46 -3.29 1.06
C LEU A 42 1.77 -3.76 1.72
N PRO A 43 2.85 -3.93 0.94
CA PRO A 43 4.15 -4.30 1.50
C PRO A 43 4.64 -3.27 2.54
N VAL A 44 5.10 -3.76 3.69
CA VAL A 44 5.73 -2.92 4.73
C VAL A 44 7.07 -2.40 4.24
N VAL A 45 7.85 -3.22 3.53
CA VAL A 45 9.15 -2.82 2.98
C VAL A 45 9.13 -2.98 1.47
N SER A 46 9.53 -1.95 0.74
CA SER A 46 9.69 -1.99 -0.72
C SER A 46 10.89 -1.15 -1.15
N SER A 47 11.55 -1.58 -2.22
CA SER A 47 12.70 -0.88 -2.79
C SER A 47 12.36 0.57 -3.12
N GLU A 48 13.28 1.48 -2.80
CA GLU A 48 13.15 2.89 -3.15
C GLU A 48 13.24 3.19 -4.65
N ASN A 49 13.88 2.28 -5.40
CA ASN A 49 14.07 2.39 -6.86
C ASN A 49 12.76 2.30 -7.64
N ARG A 50 11.68 1.81 -7.02
CA ARG A 50 10.37 1.71 -7.66
C ARG A 50 9.64 3.04 -7.55
N LYS A 51 9.07 3.49 -8.66
CA LYS A 51 8.23 4.69 -8.70
C LYS A 51 6.95 4.57 -7.87
N TYR A 52 6.41 3.35 -7.75
CA TYR A 52 5.23 3.05 -6.94
C TYR A 52 5.51 1.82 -6.07
N ILE A 53 4.96 1.80 -4.85
CA ILE A 53 4.95 0.58 -4.03
C ILE A 53 3.94 -0.38 -4.68
N PRO A 54 4.35 -1.60 -5.08
CA PRO A 54 3.44 -2.55 -5.71
C PRO A 54 2.46 -3.09 -4.65
N MET A 55 1.21 -2.65 -4.76
CA MET A 55 0.08 -3.14 -3.97
C MET A 55 -0.81 -4.04 -4.82
N ASP A 56 -1.54 -4.96 -4.22
CA ASP A 56 -2.47 -5.84 -4.95
C ASP A 56 -3.70 -6.22 -4.13
N TYR A 57 -4.72 -6.75 -4.79
CA TYR A 57 -5.87 -7.34 -4.12
C TYR A 57 -5.63 -8.81 -3.80
N LEU A 58 -5.77 -9.19 -2.54
CA LEU A 58 -5.70 -10.57 -2.10
C LEU A 58 -7.05 -11.04 -1.54
N SER A 59 -7.34 -12.33 -1.77
CA SER A 59 -8.51 -12.98 -1.18
C SER A 59 -8.41 -12.98 0.35
N LYS A 60 -9.55 -12.87 1.02
CA LYS A 60 -9.68 -13.08 2.48
C LYS A 60 -9.10 -14.42 2.97
N ASP A 61 -9.01 -15.42 2.10
CA ASP A 61 -8.48 -16.75 2.41
C ASP A 61 -6.95 -16.76 2.51
N ILE A 62 -6.29 -15.67 2.10
CA ILE A 62 -4.84 -15.50 2.19
C ILE A 62 -4.51 -14.76 3.50
N ILE A 63 -3.83 -15.44 4.42
CA ILE A 63 -3.36 -14.86 5.68
C ILE A 63 -2.11 -14.01 5.41
N ALA A 64 -2.23 -12.70 5.63
CA ALA A 64 -1.10 -11.79 5.49
C ALA A 64 -0.05 -12.01 6.58
N GLY A 65 1.23 -12.13 6.17
CA GLY A 65 2.35 -12.14 7.09
C GLY A 65 2.60 -10.77 7.73
N ASN A 66 3.50 -10.71 8.72
CA ASN A 66 3.82 -9.48 9.45
C ASN A 66 4.44 -8.35 8.60
N LYS A 67 4.92 -8.66 7.38
CA LYS A 67 5.49 -7.69 6.43
C LYS A 67 4.50 -7.22 5.37
N LEU A 68 3.21 -7.48 5.58
CA LEU A 68 2.14 -7.06 4.68
C LEU A 68 1.03 -6.41 5.50
N PHE A 69 0.73 -5.15 5.22
CA PHE A 69 -0.47 -4.51 5.73
C PHE A 69 -1.68 -4.95 4.91
N MET A 70 -2.83 -5.04 5.59
CA MET A 70 -4.12 -5.32 4.97
C MET A 70 -5.01 -4.09 5.10
N ILE A 71 -5.63 -3.69 4.01
CA ILE A 71 -6.66 -2.66 3.99
C ILE A 71 -7.97 -3.36 3.63
N PRO A 72 -8.80 -3.76 4.62
CA PRO A 72 -10.07 -4.44 4.37
C PRO A 72 -11.07 -3.48 3.74
N GLU A 73 -12.06 -4.04 3.03
CA GLU A 73 -13.18 -3.27 2.43
C GLU A 73 -12.72 -2.14 1.48
N ALA A 74 -11.52 -2.26 0.94
CA ALA A 74 -10.92 -1.24 0.11
C ALA A 74 -11.46 -1.30 -1.33
N THR A 75 -12.15 -0.25 -1.74
CA THR A 75 -12.63 -0.09 -3.12
C THR A 75 -11.50 0.29 -4.09
N LEU A 76 -11.78 0.21 -5.39
CA LEU A 76 -10.85 0.68 -6.45
C LEU A 76 -10.42 2.13 -6.27
N TYR A 77 -11.26 2.97 -5.63
CA TYR A 77 -10.89 4.34 -5.29
C TYR A 77 -9.69 4.37 -4.33
N HIS A 78 -9.71 3.55 -3.28
CA HIS A 78 -8.59 3.44 -2.35
C HIS A 78 -7.33 2.96 -3.05
N PHE A 79 -7.45 1.93 -3.89
CA PHE A 79 -6.33 1.43 -4.69
C PHE A 79 -5.75 2.51 -5.61
N GLY A 80 -6.60 3.24 -6.33
CA GLY A 80 -6.19 4.32 -7.23
C GLY A 80 -5.46 5.44 -6.50
N ILE A 81 -5.96 5.87 -5.34
CA ILE A 81 -5.28 6.90 -4.53
C ILE A 81 -3.93 6.37 -4.02
N LEU A 82 -3.88 5.18 -3.43
CA LEU A 82 -2.67 4.64 -2.81
C LEU A 82 -1.57 4.29 -3.84
N THR A 83 -1.96 3.98 -5.08
CA THR A 83 -1.02 3.72 -6.18
C THR A 83 -0.71 4.96 -7.01
N SER A 84 -1.11 6.16 -6.57
CA SER A 84 -0.83 7.42 -7.26
C SER A 84 0.54 8.02 -6.91
N ASN A 85 1.04 8.89 -7.78
CA ASN A 85 2.20 9.72 -7.53
C ASN A 85 2.02 10.66 -6.33
N VAL A 86 0.80 11.14 -6.06
CA VAL A 86 0.50 12.01 -4.91
C VAL A 86 0.73 11.25 -3.59
N HIS A 87 0.23 10.02 -3.50
CA HIS A 87 0.47 9.18 -2.33
C HIS A 87 1.94 8.77 -2.21
N MET A 88 2.61 8.50 -3.33
CA MET A 88 4.03 8.19 -3.33
C MET A 88 4.91 9.39 -2.93
N ALA A 89 4.53 10.61 -3.32
CA ALA A 89 5.20 11.84 -2.92
C ALA A 89 5.09 12.05 -1.39
N TRP A 90 3.89 11.87 -0.84
CA TRP A 90 3.68 11.87 0.61
C TRP A 90 4.51 10.80 1.31
N THR A 91 4.45 9.56 0.81
CA THR A 91 5.20 8.43 1.36
C THR A 91 6.70 8.73 1.36
N ARG A 92 7.28 9.23 0.26
CA ARG A 92 8.70 9.58 0.22
C ARG A 92 9.10 10.60 1.26
N ALA A 93 8.23 11.58 1.52
CA ALA A 93 8.48 12.70 2.41
C ALA A 93 8.39 12.31 3.90
N VAL A 94 7.43 11.46 4.28
CA VAL A 94 7.12 11.22 5.72
C VAL A 94 7.42 9.80 6.19
N CYS A 95 7.55 8.84 5.28
CA CYS A 95 7.73 7.44 5.63
C CYS A 95 9.11 7.18 6.25
N GLY A 96 9.15 6.28 7.24
CA GLY A 96 10.41 5.72 7.72
C GLY A 96 11.12 4.92 6.63
N ARG A 97 12.40 4.61 6.85
CA ARG A 97 13.25 3.89 5.90
C ARG A 97 13.97 2.71 6.54
N LEU A 98 14.15 1.64 5.79
CA LEU A 98 15.07 0.55 6.12
C LEU A 98 16.32 0.70 5.25
N LYS A 99 17.40 1.25 5.82
CA LYS A 99 18.46 1.89 5.04
C LYS A 99 17.83 2.99 4.18
N SER A 100 17.76 2.80 2.87
CA SER A 100 17.13 3.73 1.95
C SER A 100 15.75 3.25 1.46
N ASP A 101 15.44 1.96 1.58
CA ASP A 101 14.16 1.39 1.14
C ASP A 101 12.99 1.93 1.95
N TYR A 102 11.82 2.02 1.32
CA TYR A 102 10.59 2.42 2.00
C TYR A 102 10.27 1.44 3.13
N SER A 103 9.97 1.96 4.31
CA SER A 103 9.44 1.18 5.44
C SER A 103 8.08 1.77 5.85
N TYR A 104 7.04 1.37 5.11
CA TYR A 104 5.68 1.88 5.24
C TYR A 104 5.15 1.70 6.67
N SER A 105 4.39 2.69 7.14
CA SER A 105 3.73 2.66 8.43
C SER A 105 2.31 3.20 8.29
N ASN A 106 1.33 2.47 8.80
CA ASN A 106 -0.06 2.95 8.83
C ASN A 106 -0.20 4.20 9.72
N THR A 107 0.48 4.26 10.86
CA THR A 107 0.36 5.38 11.81
C THR A 107 1.05 6.66 11.35
N VAL A 108 2.08 6.54 10.51
CA VAL A 108 2.85 7.69 10.01
C VAL A 108 2.38 8.12 8.63
N VAL A 109 2.16 7.18 7.72
CA VAL A 109 1.85 7.46 6.31
C VAL A 109 0.34 7.49 6.09
N TYR A 110 -0.34 6.35 6.26
CA TYR A 110 -1.75 6.19 5.87
C TYR A 110 -2.70 7.06 6.72
N ASN A 111 -2.59 7.00 8.04
CA ASN A 111 -3.49 7.70 8.96
C ASN A 111 -3.36 9.23 8.90
N ASN A 112 -2.20 9.72 8.45
CA ASN A 112 -1.91 11.15 8.33
C ASN A 112 -1.96 11.63 6.87
N PHE A 113 -2.26 10.75 5.91
CA PHE A 113 -2.35 11.14 4.52
C PHE A 113 -3.56 12.08 4.33
N PRO A 114 -3.37 13.29 3.80
CA PRO A 114 -4.46 14.22 3.55
C PRO A 114 -5.24 13.75 2.31
N TRP A 115 -6.30 12.98 2.51
CA TRP A 115 -7.18 12.47 1.45
C TRP A 115 -7.90 13.62 0.72
N PRO A 116 -8.14 13.50 -0.60
CA PRO A 116 -8.89 14.51 -1.33
C PRO A 116 -10.40 14.38 -1.03
N ALA A 117 -11.15 15.42 -1.36
CA ALA A 117 -12.62 15.43 -1.33
C ALA A 117 -13.17 15.45 -2.77
N PRO A 118 -13.09 14.34 -3.52
CA PRO A 118 -13.50 14.30 -4.92
C PRO A 118 -15.01 14.41 -5.08
N THR A 119 -15.44 14.98 -6.20
CA THR A 119 -16.80 14.79 -6.72
C THR A 119 -17.02 13.33 -7.14
N GLU A 120 -18.28 12.90 -7.25
CA GLU A 120 -18.62 11.54 -7.74
C GLU A 120 -18.00 11.25 -9.12
N GLY A 121 -17.94 12.24 -10.02
CA GLY A 121 -17.31 12.10 -11.32
C GLY A 121 -15.80 11.89 -11.24
N GLN A 122 -15.11 12.59 -10.33
CA GLN A 122 -13.67 12.39 -10.09
C GLN A 122 -13.40 11.03 -9.44
N LYS A 123 -14.22 10.62 -8.47
CA LYS A 123 -14.12 9.30 -7.83
C LYS A 123 -14.27 8.17 -8.85
N ALA A 124 -15.32 8.22 -9.67
CA ALA A 124 -15.54 7.23 -10.74
C ALA A 124 -14.40 7.20 -11.76
N LYS A 125 -13.81 8.37 -12.07
CA LYS A 125 -12.64 8.46 -12.95
C LYS A 125 -11.41 7.77 -12.34
N ILE A 126 -11.15 7.98 -11.05
CA ILE A 126 -10.05 7.32 -10.32
C ILE A 126 -10.28 5.80 -10.29
N GLU A 127 -11.50 5.34 -9.99
CA GLU A 127 -11.84 3.92 -10.01
C GLU A 127 -11.61 3.28 -11.38
N LYS A 128 -11.99 3.97 -12.45
CA LYS A 128 -11.74 3.52 -13.83
C LYS A 128 -10.24 3.42 -14.15
N THR A 129 -9.45 4.43 -13.78
CA THR A 129 -8.00 4.39 -14.04
C THR A 129 -7.26 3.39 -13.14
N ALA A 130 -7.75 3.17 -11.92
CA ALA A 130 -7.29 2.12 -11.02
C ALA A 130 -7.53 0.73 -11.61
N GLN A 131 -8.72 0.48 -12.17
CA GLN A 131 -9.00 -0.78 -12.87
C GLN A 131 -8.07 -0.98 -14.07
N ALA A 132 -7.79 0.07 -14.85
CA ALA A 132 -6.87 -0.02 -15.98
C ALA A 132 -5.43 -0.42 -15.57
N ILE A 133 -5.00 -0.11 -14.34
CA ILE A 133 -3.71 -0.59 -13.81
C ILE A 133 -3.77 -2.11 -13.60
N LEU A 134 -4.85 -2.63 -13.02
CA LEU A 134 -5.04 -4.06 -12.82
C LEU A 134 -5.15 -4.80 -14.16
N ASP A 135 -5.92 -4.25 -15.11
CA ASP A 135 -6.06 -4.81 -16.45
C ASP A 135 -4.71 -4.86 -17.19
N ALA A 136 -3.89 -3.81 -17.05
CA ALA A 136 -2.55 -3.78 -17.66
C ALA A 136 -1.62 -4.82 -17.04
N ARG A 137 -1.70 -5.07 -15.74
CA ARG A 137 -0.93 -6.16 -15.09
C ARG A 137 -1.38 -7.53 -15.58
N ALA A 138 -2.68 -7.74 -15.80
CA ALA A 138 -3.24 -9.00 -16.26
C ALA A 138 -2.77 -9.44 -17.66
N LEU A 139 -2.20 -8.52 -18.45
CA LEU A 139 -1.57 -8.83 -19.74
C LEU A 139 -0.25 -9.61 -19.59
N TYR A 140 0.32 -9.67 -18.37
CA TYR A 140 1.62 -10.26 -18.08
C TYR A 140 1.53 -11.33 -16.97
N PRO A 141 0.78 -12.43 -17.17
CA PRO A 141 0.48 -13.41 -16.12
C PRO A 141 1.72 -14.14 -15.57
N ASP A 142 2.79 -14.23 -16.36
CA ASP A 142 4.04 -14.92 -15.98
C ASP A 142 5.06 -13.97 -15.32
N SER A 143 4.76 -12.67 -15.23
CA SER A 143 5.66 -11.67 -14.63
C SER A 143 5.31 -11.43 -13.16
N SER A 144 6.33 -11.31 -12.31
CA SER A 144 6.10 -10.90 -10.93
C SER A 144 5.81 -9.40 -10.85
N LEU A 145 5.19 -8.95 -9.75
CA LEU A 145 5.06 -7.52 -9.47
C LEU A 145 6.43 -6.82 -9.37
N ALA A 146 7.51 -7.55 -9.02
CA ALA A 146 8.84 -6.97 -9.03
C ALA A 146 9.31 -6.64 -10.44
N ASP A 147 9.07 -7.54 -11.42
CA ASP A 147 9.44 -7.35 -12.83
C ASP A 147 8.61 -6.23 -13.48
N LEU A 148 7.31 -6.18 -13.16
CA LEU A 148 6.39 -5.17 -13.69
C LEU A 148 6.65 -3.76 -13.17
N TYR A 149 7.25 -3.62 -12.00
CA TYR A 149 7.51 -2.33 -11.34
C TYR A 149 8.99 -1.94 -11.28
N ASP A 150 9.87 -2.68 -11.95
CA ASP A 150 11.22 -2.20 -12.24
C ASP A 150 11.15 -1.07 -13.27
N GLU A 151 11.87 0.04 -13.00
CA GLU A 151 11.76 1.26 -13.80
C GLU A 151 12.19 1.05 -15.27
N LEU A 152 13.15 0.16 -15.51
CA LEU A 152 13.70 -0.13 -16.84
C LEU A 152 12.80 -1.08 -17.63
N THR A 153 12.16 -2.03 -16.95
CA THR A 153 11.34 -3.07 -17.61
C THR A 153 9.83 -2.83 -17.50
N MET A 154 9.38 -1.79 -16.78
CA MET A 154 7.95 -1.51 -16.63
C MET A 154 7.26 -1.42 -18.00
N PRO A 155 6.29 -2.30 -18.28
CA PRO A 155 5.61 -2.35 -19.57
C PRO A 155 4.87 -1.03 -19.89
N PRO A 156 4.86 -0.59 -21.16
CA PRO A 156 4.39 0.74 -21.53
C PRO A 156 2.88 0.95 -21.28
N GLU A 157 2.04 -0.07 -21.38
CA GLU A 157 0.62 -0.02 -21.02
C GLU A 157 0.43 0.13 -19.51
N LEU A 158 1.22 -0.55 -18.68
CA LEU A 158 1.19 -0.34 -17.23
C LEU A 158 1.64 1.08 -16.87
N ARG A 159 2.72 1.58 -17.49
CA ARG A 159 3.20 2.96 -17.29
C ARG A 159 2.13 3.99 -17.68
N ARG A 160 1.44 3.80 -18.81
CA ARG A 160 0.35 4.68 -19.25
C ARG A 160 -0.85 4.63 -18.29
N ALA A 161 -1.20 3.45 -17.78
CA ALA A 161 -2.28 3.30 -16.81
C ALA A 161 -1.99 4.10 -15.53
N HIS A 162 -0.76 4.00 -14.99
CA HIS A 162 -0.32 4.83 -13.87
C HIS A 162 -0.37 6.33 -14.16
N GLN A 163 0.12 6.77 -15.32
CA GLN A 163 0.07 8.19 -15.70
C GLN A 163 -1.37 8.72 -15.79
N GLN A 164 -2.31 7.90 -16.25
CA GLN A 164 -3.73 8.28 -16.28
C GLN A 164 -4.33 8.36 -14.88
N ASN A 165 -3.99 7.40 -14.01
CA ASN A 165 -4.40 7.40 -12.61
C ASN A 165 -3.82 8.60 -11.85
N ASP A 166 -2.52 8.88 -11.99
CA ASP A 166 -1.85 10.05 -11.42
C ASP A 166 -2.56 11.34 -11.81
N LYS A 167 -2.91 11.49 -13.10
CA LYS A 167 -3.66 12.66 -13.57
C LYS A 167 -5.04 12.76 -12.94
N ALA A 168 -5.78 11.65 -12.84
CA ALA A 168 -7.11 11.63 -12.23
C ALA A 168 -7.05 11.99 -10.74
N VAL A 169 -6.05 11.49 -10.02
CA VAL A 169 -5.84 11.80 -8.60
C VAL A 169 -5.39 13.25 -8.43
N MET A 170 -4.41 13.74 -9.19
CA MET A 170 -4.00 15.14 -9.15
C MET A 170 -5.18 16.10 -9.42
N GLU A 171 -6.04 15.79 -10.38
CA GLU A 171 -7.28 16.57 -10.63
C GLU A 171 -8.23 16.56 -9.42
N ALA A 172 -8.32 15.47 -8.65
CA ALA A 172 -9.11 15.41 -7.42
C ALA A 172 -8.55 16.29 -6.28
N TYR A 173 -7.26 16.59 -6.31
CA TYR A 173 -6.61 17.58 -5.45
C TYR A 173 -6.66 19.01 -6.02
N GLY A 174 -7.19 19.21 -7.23
CA GLY A 174 -7.12 20.49 -7.94
C GLY A 174 -5.73 20.81 -8.49
N PHE A 175 -4.81 19.84 -8.49
CA PHE A 175 -3.47 19.98 -9.07
C PHE A 175 -3.57 19.79 -10.59
N THR A 176 -3.71 20.90 -11.30
CA THR A 176 -3.79 20.92 -12.76
C THR A 176 -2.46 21.35 -13.37
N LYS A 177 -2.28 21.22 -14.69
CA LYS A 177 -1.01 21.54 -15.38
C LYS A 177 -0.46 22.93 -15.09
N ASP A 178 -1.34 23.86 -14.73
CA ASP A 178 -0.99 25.24 -14.44
C ASP A 178 -0.49 25.43 -13.01
N THR A 179 -0.75 24.49 -12.10
CA THR A 179 -0.31 24.55 -10.70
C THR A 179 1.12 24.04 -10.51
N GLU A 180 1.83 24.61 -9.53
CA GLU A 180 3.18 24.17 -9.17
C GLU A 180 3.18 22.74 -8.61
N ALA A 181 2.14 22.37 -7.88
CA ALA A 181 1.95 21.02 -7.34
C ALA A 181 1.87 19.93 -8.42
N TYR A 182 1.41 20.26 -9.64
CA TYR A 182 1.44 19.33 -10.76
C TYR A 182 2.85 19.19 -11.37
N LYS A 183 3.64 20.27 -11.34
CA LYS A 183 4.94 20.35 -12.03
C LYS A 183 6.08 19.74 -11.24
N SER A 184 6.00 19.69 -9.91
CA SER A 184 7.08 19.17 -9.07
C SER A 184 6.58 18.41 -7.84
N GLU A 185 7.31 17.35 -7.47
CA GLU A 185 7.01 16.55 -6.29
C GLU A 185 7.12 17.39 -5.00
N SER A 186 8.11 18.27 -4.90
CA SER A 186 8.30 19.14 -3.73
C SER A 186 7.12 20.11 -3.52
N ALA A 187 6.60 20.71 -4.60
CA ALA A 187 5.41 21.56 -4.51
C ALA A 187 4.15 20.74 -4.17
N CYS A 188 4.03 19.52 -4.72
CA CYS A 188 2.95 18.60 -4.34
C CYS A 188 2.96 18.33 -2.84
N VAL A 189 4.13 17.96 -2.28
CA VAL A 189 4.29 17.72 -0.84
C VAL A 189 3.98 18.97 -0.02
N ALA A 190 4.41 20.16 -0.47
CA ALA A 190 4.11 21.41 0.22
C ALA A 190 2.59 21.66 0.33
N GLU A 191 1.83 21.43 -0.73
CA GLU A 191 0.36 21.55 -0.68
C GLU A 191 -0.27 20.48 0.22
N LEU A 192 0.20 19.24 0.17
CA LEU A 192 -0.27 18.17 1.07
C LEU A 192 0.00 18.52 2.55
N MET A 193 1.15 19.10 2.87
CA MET A 193 1.48 19.53 4.23
C MET A 193 0.54 20.65 4.73
N LYS A 194 0.18 21.61 3.86
CA LYS A 194 -0.84 22.62 4.19
C LYS A 194 -2.20 21.99 4.47
N MET A 195 -2.63 21.05 3.63
CA MET A 195 -3.88 20.31 3.85
C MET A 195 -3.85 19.53 5.15
N TYR A 196 -2.75 18.83 5.43
CA TYR A 196 -2.56 18.11 6.68
C TYR A 196 -2.64 19.02 7.90
N GLN A 197 -2.01 20.21 7.87
CA GLN A 197 -2.08 21.18 8.95
C GLN A 197 -3.53 21.59 9.24
N VAL A 198 -4.30 21.94 8.21
CA VAL A 198 -5.72 22.29 8.36
C VAL A 198 -6.52 21.13 8.96
N LEU A 199 -6.28 19.89 8.51
CA LEU A 199 -6.96 18.71 9.05
C LEU A 199 -6.56 18.42 10.51
N ALA A 200 -5.32 18.73 10.90
CA ALA A 200 -4.84 18.53 12.27
C ALA A 200 -5.39 19.58 13.24
N GLU A 201 -5.56 20.82 12.79
CA GLU A 201 -6.15 21.92 13.57
C GLU A 201 -7.66 21.77 13.79
N ASN A 202 -8.35 21.03 12.91
CA ASN A 202 -9.79 20.78 12.98
C ASN A 202 -10.17 19.47 13.71
N LYS A 203 -9.23 18.81 14.40
CA LYS A 203 -9.47 17.62 15.24
C LYS A 203 -9.71 18.02 16.70
#